data_AF-W1YCA4-F1
#
_entry.id   AF-W1YCA4-F1
#
_cell.length_a   1.000
_cell.length_b   1.000
_cell.length_c   1.000
_cell.angle_alpha   90.00
_cell.angle_beta   90.00
_cell.angle_gamma   90.00
#
_symmetry.space_group_name_H-M   'P 1'
#
loop_
_entity.id
_entity.type
_entity.pdbx_description
1 polymer ?
#
loop_
_entity_poly.entity_id
_entity_poly.type
_entity_poly.pdbx_seq_one_letter_code
_entity_poly.pdbx_strand_id
1 'polypeptide(L)' 'GEVMVIGLGCEKLQPERLLVGTDDVQAIPVESASIVSLQDEKHVGFQSMVEDILQVAERHLQKLNQRQRETCPA' A
#
# COMPACT_ATOMS: atom_id res chain seq x y z
N GLY A 1 -0.26 -3.18 -12.72
CA GLY A 1 0.47 -2.31 -11.78
C GLY A 1 0.27 -2.87 -10.39
N GLU A 2 0.99 -2.37 -9.39
CA GLU A 2 0.75 -2.74 -7.99
C GLU A 2 0.36 -1.49 -7.22
N VAL A 3 -0.53 -1.65 -6.24
CA VAL A 3 -1.09 -0.55 -5.43
C VAL A 3 -0.40 -0.55 -4.07
N MET A 4 -0.07 0.64 -3.58
CA MET A 4 0.37 0.91 -2.21
C MET A 4 -0.70 1.79 -1.54
N VAL A 5 -1.02 1.51 -0.28
CA VAL A 5 -2.07 2.22 0.45
C VAL A 5 -1.46 2.92 1.65
N ILE A 6 -1.76 4.22 1.78
CA ILE A 6 -1.29 5.05 2.90
C ILE A 6 -2.51 5.57 3.64
N GLY A 7 -2.63 5.19 4.91
CA GLY A 7 -3.70 5.63 5.79
C GLY A 7 -3.13 6.45 6.95
N LEU A 8 -3.85 7.49 7.38
CA LEU A 8 -3.43 8.27 8.54
C LEU A 8 -3.39 7.42 9.83
N GLY A 9 -4.23 6.39 9.92
CA GLY A 9 -4.33 5.53 11.12
C GLY A 9 -5.59 5.76 11.94
N CYS A 10 -6.75 5.93 11.30
CA CYS A 10 -8.04 5.98 11.99
C CYS A 10 -8.59 4.57 12.19
N GLU A 11 -8.88 4.23 13.44
CA GLU A 11 -9.43 2.95 13.90
C GLU A 11 -10.75 2.55 13.22
N LYS A 12 -11.48 3.52 12.64
CA LYS A 12 -12.73 3.29 11.92
C LYS A 12 -12.54 2.92 10.45
N LEU A 13 -11.45 3.35 9.83
CA LEU A 13 -11.19 3.20 8.40
C LEU A 13 -9.90 2.42 8.15
N GLN A 14 -9.80 1.27 8.80
CA GLN A 14 -8.67 0.35 8.63
C GLN A 14 -8.62 -0.18 7.19
N PRO A 15 -7.52 0.06 6.45
CA PRO A 15 -7.39 -0.38 5.06
C PRO A 15 -7.61 -1.89 4.87
N GLU A 16 -7.16 -2.71 5.81
CA GLU A 16 -7.30 -4.17 5.79
C GLU A 16 -8.76 -4.61 5.75
N ARG A 17 -9.68 -3.78 6.26
CA ARG A 17 -11.12 -4.05 6.22
C ARG A 17 -11.78 -3.47 4.97
N LEU A 18 -11.34 -2.29 4.55
CA LEU A 18 -11.90 -1.59 3.38
C LEU A 18 -11.54 -2.27 2.05
N LEU A 19 -10.35 -2.85 1.97
CA LEU A 19 -9.82 -3.43 0.73
C LEU A 19 -10.37 -4.83 0.42
N VAL A 20 -11.04 -5.48 1.38
CA VAL A 20 -11.69 -6.79 1.19
C VAL A 20 -12.92 -6.68 0.27
N GLY A 21 -13.43 -5.47 0.04
CA GLY A 21 -14.62 -5.24 -0.77
C GLY A 21 -15.92 -5.65 -0.07
N THR A 22 -17.04 -5.44 -0.75
CA THR A 22 -18.38 -5.85 -0.35
C THR A 22 -19.10 -6.45 -1.57
N ASP A 23 -20.35 -6.88 -1.42
CA ASP A 23 -21.14 -7.37 -2.56
C ASP A 23 -21.26 -6.32 -3.70
N ASP A 24 -21.24 -5.03 -3.35
CA ASP A 24 -21.34 -3.91 -4.29
C ASP A 24 -19.98 -3.28 -4.65
N VAL A 25 -18.89 -3.65 -3.97
CA VAL A 25 -17.58 -3.00 -4.11
C VAL A 25 -16.49 -4.03 -4.34
N GLN A 26 -15.79 -3.92 -5.46
CA GLN A 26 -14.71 -4.84 -5.81
C GLN A 26 -13.54 -4.77 -4.82
N ALA A 27 -13.09 -5.94 -4.37
CA ALA A 27 -11.91 -6.07 -3.54
C ALA A 27 -10.65 -5.56 -4.25
N ILE A 28 -9.78 -4.89 -3.51
CA ILE A 28 -8.46 -4.48 -3.99
C ILE A 28 -7.43 -5.40 -3.33
N PRO A 29 -6.81 -6.32 -4.08
CA PRO A 29 -5.79 -7.20 -3.52
C PRO A 29 -4.54 -6.38 -3.23
N VAL A 30 -4.23 -6.20 -1.94
CA VAL A 30 -3.05 -5.49 -1.46
C VAL A 30 -2.37 -6.37 -0.43
N GLU A 31 -1.06 -6.56 -0.56
CA GLU A 31 -0.27 -7.26 0.46
C GLU A 31 -0.22 -6.39 1.72
N SER A 32 -0.30 -6.98 2.91
CA SER A 32 -0.22 -6.20 4.17
C SER A 32 1.06 -5.35 4.25
N ALA A 33 2.15 -5.82 3.63
CA ALA A 33 3.42 -5.09 3.53
C ALA A 33 3.38 -3.83 2.65
N SER A 34 2.27 -3.60 1.94
CA SER A 34 1.99 -2.45 1.07
C SER A 34 1.05 -1.43 1.70
N ILE A 35 0.62 -1.67 2.96
CA ILE A 35 -0.21 -0.76 3.73
C ILE A 35 0.68 -0.04 4.75
N VAL A 36 0.65 1.29 4.74
CA VAL A 36 1.35 2.14 5.72
C VAL A 36 0.33 2.89 6.56
N SER A 37 0.40 2.73 7.88
CA SER A 37 -0.41 3.44 8.86
C SER A 37 0.43 4.50 9.57
N LEU A 38 0.18 5.78 9.29
CA LEU A 38 1.06 6.88 9.70
C LEU A 38 1.04 7.15 11.22
N GLN A 39 -0.11 7.05 11.88
CA GLN A 39 -0.25 7.26 13.32
C GLN A 39 -0.17 5.96 14.13
N ASP A 40 0.48 4.93 13.58
CA ASP A 40 0.85 3.75 14.36
C ASP A 40 1.82 4.13 15.49
N GLU A 41 1.71 3.46 16.65
CA GLU A 41 2.52 3.72 17.84
C GLU A 41 4.03 3.59 17.59
N LYS A 42 4.44 2.86 16.54
CA LYS A 42 5.84 2.73 16.12
C LYS A 42 6.44 4.03 15.57
N HIS A 43 5.62 5.00 15.13
CA HIS A 43 6.09 6.24 14.51
C HIS A 43 6.28 7.36 15.53
N VAL A 44 7.47 7.95 15.54
CA VAL A 44 7.79 9.10 16.40
C VAL A 44 8.01 10.33 15.53
N GLY A 45 6.98 11.17 15.45
CA GLY A 45 7.00 12.42 14.69
C GLY A 45 6.85 12.24 13.17
N PHE A 46 6.71 13.37 12.47
CA PHE A 46 6.39 13.38 11.04
C PHE A 46 7.45 12.73 10.15
N GLN A 47 8.73 12.90 10.46
CA GLN A 47 9.80 12.30 9.67
C GLN A 47 9.76 10.77 9.70
N SER A 48 9.49 10.17 10.86
CA SER A 48 9.36 8.71 10.97
C SER A 48 8.22 8.17 10.10
N MET A 49 7.12 8.91 9.98
CA MET A 49 6.00 8.54 9.09
C MET A 49 6.42 8.60 7.61
N VAL A 50 7.14 9.65 7.20
CA VAL A 50 7.61 9.81 5.82
C VAL A 50 8.66 8.76 5.46
N GLU A 51 9.58 8.45 6.38
CA GLU A 51 10.59 7.40 6.16
C GLU A 51 9.95 6.04 5.90
N ASP A 52 8.89 5.66 6.62
CA ASP A 52 8.19 4.40 6.38
C ASP A 52 7.49 4.37 5.02
N ILE A 53 6.86 5.49 4.61
CA ILE A 53 6.30 5.62 3.25
C ILE A 53 7.41 5.37 2.21
N LEU A 54 8.56 6.03 2.36
CA LEU A 54 9.64 5.95 1.39
C LEU A 54 10.22 4.53 1.32
N GLN A 55 10.41 3.85 2.45
CA GLN A 55 10.91 2.48 2.50
C GLN A 55 9.97 1.49 1.79
N VAL A 56 8.67 1.61 2.01
CA VAL A 56 7.68 0.76 1.33
C VAL A 56 7.61 1.08 -0.15
N ALA A 57 7.59 2.37 -0.52
CA ALA A 57 7.60 2.80 -1.92
C ALA A 57 8.82 2.30 -2.68
N GLU A 58 10.01 2.37 -2.07
CA GLU A 58 11.25 1.88 -2.69
C GLU A 58 11.18 0.38 -3.00
N ARG A 59 10.65 -0.43 -2.08
CA ARG A 59 10.46 -1.88 -2.29
C ARG A 59 9.54 -2.15 -3.49
N HIS A 60 8.43 -1.43 -3.59
CA HIS A 60 7.52 -1.54 -4.73
C HIS A 60 8.20 -1.12 -6.04
N LEU A 61 8.93 0.00 -6.04
CA LEU A 61 9.65 0.48 -7.22
C LEU A 61 10.71 -0.52 -7.67
N GLN A 62 11.49 -1.09 -6.75
CA GLN A 62 12.48 -2.12 -7.05
C GLN A 62 11.84 -3.35 -7.72
N LYS A 63 10.71 -3.83 -7.21
CA LYS A 63 9.95 -4.95 -7.80
C LYS A 63 9.40 -4.60 -9.18
N LEU A 64 8.77 -3.43 -9.32
CA LEU A 64 8.18 -2.99 -10.59
C LEU A 64 9.24 -2.73 -11.66
N ASN A 65 10.44 -2.28 -11.26
CA ASN A 65 11.55 -2.01 -12.17
C ASN A 65 12.16 -3.29 -12.79
N GLN A 66 11.92 -4.46 -12.20
CA GLN A 66 12.36 -5.74 -12.76
C GLN A 66 11.46 -6.24 -13.91
N ARG A 67 10.31 -5.60 -14.14
CA ARG A 67 9.34 -6.03 -15.15
C ARG A 67 9.86 -5.78 -16.56
N GLN A 68 9.60 -6.74 -17.44
CA GLN A 68 9.89 -6.62 -18.86
C GLN A 68 8.59 -6.60 -19.65
N ARG A 69 8.66 -6.04 -20.86
CA ARG A 69 7.52 -6.03 -21.78
C ARG A 69 7.47 -7.37 -22.50
N GLU A 70 6.26 -7.82 -22.79
CA GLU A 70 6.00 -9.00 -23.59
C GLU A 70 5.06 -8.62 -24.74
N THR A 71 5.12 -9.38 -25.83
CA THR A 71 4.19 -9.18 -26.94
C THR A 71 2.84 -9.74 -26.55
N CYS A 72 1.81 -8.90 -26.52
CA CYS A 72 0.43 -9.31 -26.23
C CYS A 72 -0.41 -9.28 -27.52
N PRO A 73 -1.41 -10.16 -27.67
CA PRO A 73 -2.40 -10.02 -28.73
C PRO A 73 -3.14 -8.69 -28.59
N ALA A 74 -3.55 -8.13 -29.72
CA ALA A 74 -4.38 -6.94 -29.77
C ALA A 74 -5.82 -7.24 -29.34
#